data_AF-A0A967G919-F1
#
_entry.id   AF-A0A967G919-F1
#
_cell.length_a   1.000
_cell.length_b   1.000
_cell.length_c   1.000
_cell.angle_alpha   90.00
_cell.angle_beta   90.00
_cell.angle_gamma   90.00
#
_symmetry.space_group_name_H-M   'P 1'
#
loop_
_entity.id
_entity.type
_entity.pdbx_description
1 polymer ?
#
loop_
_entity_poly.entity_id
_entity_poly.type
_entity_poly.pdbx_seq_one_letter_code
_entity_poly.pdbx_strand_id
1 'polypeptide(L)' 'MARTGFVVRSKKRPRKKPDSKKNVASGKARLQVTVSIGVASRNDTKTTPENLIKAADKALYKAKKGGRN' A
#
# COMPACT_ATOMS: atom_id res chain seq x y z
N MET A 1 -13.16 -2.62 -2.94
CA MET A 1 -12.73 -1.23 -3.26
C MET A 1 -12.65 -0.39 -1.99
N ALA A 2 -11.60 0.41 -1.84
CA ALA A 2 -11.48 1.34 -0.72
C ALA A 2 -12.56 2.43 -0.80
N ARG A 3 -13.27 2.67 0.30
CA ARG A 3 -14.35 3.69 0.36
C ARG A 3 -13.82 5.12 0.39
N THR A 4 -12.57 5.31 0.79
CA THR A 4 -11.90 6.62 0.83
C THR A 4 -11.00 6.79 -0.39
N GLY A 5 -11.21 7.85 -1.18
CA GLY A 5 -10.38 8.16 -2.35
C GLY A 5 -8.92 8.46 -1.97
N PHE A 6 -7.98 8.03 -2.81
CA PHE A 6 -6.56 8.30 -2.60
C PHE A 6 -6.22 9.71 -3.09
N VAL A 7 -5.52 10.50 -2.28
CA VAL A 7 -5.19 11.88 -2.61
C VAL A 7 -3.70 12.01 -2.93
N VAL A 8 -3.38 12.50 -4.13
CA VAL A 8 -1.99 12.75 -4.54
C VAL A 8 -1.35 13.77 -3.60
N ARG A 9 -0.18 13.44 -3.05
CA ARG A 9 0.57 14.29 -2.13
C ARG A 9 1.34 15.36 -2.93
N SER A 10 1.43 16.59 -2.40
CA SER A 10 2.16 17.69 -3.06
C SER A 10 3.67 17.52 -2.97
N LYS A 11 4.40 17.97 -4.01
CA LYS A 11 5.87 17.90 -4.09
C LYS A 11 6.58 18.68 -2.97
N LYS A 12 6.05 19.86 -2.59
CA LYS A 12 6.57 20.68 -1.48
C LYS A 12 5.87 20.33 -0.15
N ARG A 13 6.01 19.08 0.31
CA ARG A 13 5.48 18.67 1.62
C ARG A 13 6.50 18.98 2.73
N PRO A 14 6.11 19.64 3.82
CA PRO A 14 7.02 19.88 4.93
C PRO A 14 7.47 18.55 5.56
N ARG A 15 8.77 18.46 5.90
CA ARG A 15 9.37 17.27 6.55
C ARG A 15 8.84 17.05 7.96
N LYS A 16 8.69 18.12 8.74
CA LYS A 16 8.05 18.10 10.06
C LYS A 16 6.58 18.45 9.93
N LYS A 17 5.75 17.80 10.74
CA LYS A 17 4.32 18.09 10.81
C LYS A 17 4.15 19.52 11.37
N PRO A 18 3.52 20.45 10.63
CA PRO A 18 3.23 21.77 11.18
C PRO A 18 2.13 21.67 12.25
N ASP A 19 2.21 22.52 13.26
CA ASP A 19 1.26 22.53 14.39
C ASP A 19 -0.15 22.92 13.95
N SER A 20 -0.27 23.88 13.04
CA SER A 20 -1.55 24.26 12.44
C SER A 20 -1.84 23.44 11.18
N LYS A 21 -3.02 22.81 11.13
CA LYS A 21 -3.55 22.24 9.89
C LYS A 21 -4.00 23.38 8.97
N LYS A 22 -3.25 23.66 7.90
CA LYS A 22 -3.74 24.55 6.83
C LYS A 22 -4.85 23.83 6.06
N ASN A 23 -6.03 24.43 5.98
CA ASN A 23 -7.11 24.00 5.11
C ASN A 23 -6.66 24.21 3.67
N VAL A 24 -6.05 23.19 3.06
CA VAL A 24 -5.71 23.24 1.64
C VAL A 24 -7.03 23.10 0.87
N ALA A 25 -7.41 24.16 0.15
CA ALA A 25 -8.60 24.17 -0.70
C ALA A 25 -8.65 22.91 -1.56
N SER A 26 -9.87 22.41 -1.76
CA SER A 26 -10.25 21.13 -2.36
C SER A 26 -9.86 21.01 -3.84
N GLY A 27 -8.56 20.99 -4.15
CA GLY A 27 -8.01 20.84 -5.50
C GLY A 27 -7.04 19.67 -5.64
N LYS A 28 -6.89 18.82 -4.62
CA LYS A 28 -6.00 17.66 -4.72
C LYS A 28 -6.69 16.55 -5.52
N ALA A 29 -6.08 16.17 -6.64
CA ALA A 29 -6.54 15.06 -7.47
C ALA A 29 -6.81 13.82 -6.60
N ARG A 30 -8.06 13.34 -6.64
CA ARG A 30 -8.50 12.10 -6.02
C ARG A 30 -8.42 11.01 -7.07
N LEU A 31 -7.72 9.92 -6.73
CA LEU A 31 -7.54 8.77 -7.58
C LEU A 31 -8.21 7.56 -6.94
N GLN A 32 -8.85 6.75 -7.76
CA GLN A 32 -9.24 5.41 -7.38
C GLN A 32 -8.03 4.50 -7.63
N VAL A 33 -7.51 3.92 -6.56
CA VAL A 33 -6.33 3.06 -6.61
C VAL A 33 -6.65 1.72 -5.98
N THR A 34 -5.92 0.71 -6.44
CA THR A 34 -6.17 -0.68 -6.13
C THR A 34 -4.85 -1.38 -5.89
N VAL A 35 -4.79 -2.24 -4.87
CA VAL A 35 -3.58 -2.94 -4.49
C VAL A 35 -3.84 -4.43 -4.42
N SER A 36 -2.92 -5.23 -4.93
CA SER A 36 -2.86 -6.66 -4.66
C SER A 36 -1.83 -6.89 -3.56
N ILE A 37 -2.16 -7.73 -2.58
CA ILE A 37 -1.33 -7.98 -1.39
C ILE A 37 -1.03 -9.47 -1.31
N GLY A 38 0.24 -9.82 -1.08
CA GLY A 38 0.67 -11.18 -0.77
C GLY A 38 1.13 -11.26 0.68
N VAL A 39 0.60 -12.22 1.44
CA VAL A 39 0.92 -12.42 2.87
C VAL A 39 1.52 -13.79 3.06
N ALA A 40 2.54 -13.88 3.92
CA ALA A 40 3.09 -15.15 4.41
C ALA A 40 3.39 -15.04 5.90
N SER A 41 3.12 -16.13 6.62
CA SER A 41 3.47 -16.28 8.04
C SER A 41 4.57 -17.33 8.21
N ARG A 42 5.30 -17.21 9.31
CA ARG A 42 6.35 -18.16 9.70
C ARG A 42 5.69 -19.46 10.14
N ASN A 43 6.24 -20.58 9.71
CA ASN A 43 5.86 -21.92 10.14
C ASN A 43 7.11 -22.81 10.16
N ASP A 44 6.97 -24.06 10.60
CA ASP A 44 8.08 -25.00 10.75
C ASP A 44 8.89 -25.23 9.46
N THR A 45 8.31 -24.95 8.29
CA THR A 45 8.96 -25.08 6.98
C THR A 45 9.49 -23.76 6.39
N LYS A 46 9.07 -22.61 6.91
CA LYS A 46 9.51 -21.27 6.46
C LYS A 46 10.19 -20.53 7.61
N THR A 47 11.30 -21.10 8.07
CA THR A 47 12.03 -20.62 9.24
C THR A 47 12.92 -19.41 8.96
N THR A 48 13.35 -19.21 7.70
CA THR A 48 14.23 -18.11 7.30
C THR A 48 13.48 -16.92 6.70
N PRO A 49 13.98 -15.68 6.88
CA PRO A 49 13.40 -14.48 6.29
C PRO A 49 13.28 -14.54 4.76
N GLU A 50 14.26 -15.12 4.07
CA GLU A 50 14.28 -15.20 2.60
C GLU A 50 13.14 -16.08 2.10
N ASN A 51 12.86 -17.18 2.79
CA ASN A 51 11.76 -18.08 2.47
C ASN A 51 10.39 -17.44 2.72
N LEU A 52 10.27 -16.62 3.77
CA LEU A 52 9.09 -15.81 4.07
C LEU A 52 8.82 -14.78 2.96
N ILE A 53 9.85 -14.04 2.53
CA ILE A 53 9.74 -13.05 1.45
C ILE A 53 9.33 -13.73 0.14
N LYS A 54 9.98 -14.85 -0.22
CA LYS A 54 9.62 -15.63 -1.42
C LYS A 54 8.18 -16.15 -1.36
N ALA A 55 7.72 -16.58 -0.19
CA ALA A 55 6.35 -17.04 -0.01
C ALA A 55 5.32 -15.91 -0.16
N ALA A 56 5.60 -14.73 0.41
CA ALA A 56 4.77 -13.54 0.27
C ALA A 56 4.71 -13.08 -1.19
N ASP A 57 5.84 -13.10 -1.90
CA ASP A 57 5.91 -12.76 -3.33
C ASP A 57 5.08 -13.73 -4.20
N LYS A 58 5.17 -15.04 -3.95
CA LYS A 58 4.32 -16.02 -4.63
C LYS A 58 2.83 -15.75 -4.41
N ALA A 59 2.44 -15.41 -3.18
CA ALA A 59 1.06 -15.05 -2.85
C ALA A 59 0.60 -13.78 -3.58
N LEU A 60 1.48 -12.76 -3.64
CA LEU A 60 1.24 -11.53 -4.40
C LEU A 60 1.03 -11.80 -5.89
N TYR A 61 1.86 -12.67 -6.47
CA TYR A 61 1.78 -13.02 -7.87
C TYR A 61 0.48 -13.76 -8.22
N LYS A 62 0.03 -14.65 -7.33
CA LYS A 62 -1.29 -15.29 -7.44
C LYS A 62 -2.42 -14.26 -7.40
N ALA A 63 -2.39 -13.32 -6.45
CA ALA A 63 -3.39 -12.24 -6.35
C ALA A 63 -3.42 -11.38 -7.62
N LYS A 64 -2.27 -11.08 -8.22
CA LYS A 64 -2.20 -10.36 -9.50
C LYS A 64 -2.79 -11.15 -10.67
N LYS A 65 -2.58 -12.48 -10.72
CA LYS A 65 -3.10 -13.35 -11.79
C LYS A 65 -4.62 -13.58 -11.67
N GLY A 66 -5.15 -13.69 -10.46
CA GLY A 66 -6.55 -14.03 -10.19
C GLY A 66 -7.58 -12.92 -10.45
N GLY A 67 -7.20 -11.83 -11.13
CA GLY A 67 -8.11 -10.71 -11.42
C GLY A 67 -7.66 -9.36 -10.84
N ARG A 68 -6.63 -9.34 -9.98
CA ARG A 68 -6.25 -8.17 -9.15
C ARG A 68 -7.44 -7.73 -8.30
N ASN A 69 -7.31 -6.59 -7.58
CA ASN A 69 -8.34 -6.05 -6.68
C ASN A 69 -8.95 -7.06 -5.71
#